data_AF-F6BB80-F1
#
_entry.id   AF-F6BB80-F1
#
_cell.length_a   1.000
_cell.length_b   1.000
_cell.length_c   1.000
_cell.angle_alpha   90.00
_cell.angle_beta   90.00
_cell.angle_gamma   90.00
#
_symmetry.space_group_name_H-M   'P 1'
#
loop_
_entity.id
_entity.type
_entity.pdbx_description
1 polymer ?
#
loop_
_entity_poly.entity_id
_entity_poly.type
_entity_poly.pdbx_seq_one_letter_code
_entity_poly.pdbx_strand_id
1 'polypeptide(L)' 'MLNNIEELDISKYVTIDLDALKTKTYKCPFCNKEFKYVGKKMMCPYCKRMIKK' A
#
# COMPACT_ATOMS: atom_id res chain seq x y z
N MET A 1 -9.93 -42.36 -0.54
CA MET A 1 -10.52 -41.44 -1.54
C MET A 1 -9.78 -40.12 -1.38
N LEU A 2 -9.13 -39.64 -2.44
CA LEU A 2 -8.25 -38.47 -2.38
C LEU A 2 -9.06 -37.18 -2.17
N ASN A 3 -8.57 -36.35 -1.24
CA ASN A 3 -9.15 -35.07 -0.87
C ASN A 3 -9.16 -34.11 -2.06
N ASN A 4 -10.35 -33.61 -2.42
CA ASN A 4 -10.51 -32.52 -3.39
C ASN A 4 -10.03 -31.22 -2.74
N ILE A 5 -8.81 -30.79 -3.06
CA ILE A 5 -8.33 -29.45 -2.75
C ILE A 5 -8.64 -28.62 -3.99
N GLU A 6 -9.71 -27.84 -3.93
CA GLU A 6 -9.99 -26.83 -4.95
C GLU A 6 -8.81 -25.84 -4.98
N GLU A 7 -8.12 -25.75 -6.11
CA GLU A 7 -7.02 -24.81 -6.30
C GLU A 7 -7.55 -23.37 -6.15
N LEU A 8 -7.21 -22.73 -5.04
CA LEU A 8 -7.47 -21.31 -4.82
C LEU A 8 -6.69 -20.51 -5.89
N ASP A 9 -7.39 -20.02 -6.91
CA ASP A 9 -6.84 -19.11 -7.92
C ASP A 9 -6.56 -17.73 -7.28
N ILE A 10 -5.41 -17.64 -6.62
CA ILE A 10 -4.90 -16.43 -5.93
C ILE A 10 -4.77 -15.26 -6.93
N SER A 11 -4.65 -15.54 -8.23
CA SER A 11 -4.54 -14.56 -9.32
C SER A 11 -5.65 -13.50 -9.28
N LYS A 12 -6.88 -13.89 -8.94
CA LYS A 12 -8.03 -12.97 -8.82
C LYS A 12 -7.90 -11.96 -7.69
N TYR A 13 -7.07 -12.24 -6.69
CA TYR A 13 -6.81 -11.38 -5.54
C TYR A 13 -5.47 -10.63 -5.63
N VAL A 14 -4.67 -10.87 -6.69
CA VAL A 14 -3.30 -10.35 -6.82
C VAL A 14 -3.20 -9.12 -7.71
N THR A 15 -4.18 -8.86 -8.58
CA THR A 15 -4.11 -7.70 -9.47
C THR A 15 -4.50 -6.43 -8.71
N ILE A 16 -3.48 -5.69 -8.26
CA ILE A 16 -3.63 -4.35 -7.67
C ILE A 16 -3.57 -3.35 -8.81
N ASP A 17 -4.71 -2.74 -9.13
CA ASP A 17 -4.76 -1.60 -10.05
C ASP A 17 -4.24 -0.34 -9.33
N LEU A 18 -3.09 0.16 -9.79
CA LEU A 18 -2.40 1.33 -9.22
C LEU A 18 -3.14 2.64 -9.49
N ASP A 19 -3.94 2.72 -10.54
CA ASP A 19 -4.71 3.90 -10.93
C ASP A 19 -6.03 3.99 -10.16
N ALA A 20 -6.64 2.84 -9.83
CA ALA A 20 -7.82 2.75 -8.98
C ALA A 20 -7.52 2.96 -7.48
N LEU A 21 -6.24 2.97 -7.09
CA LEU A 21 -5.82 3.21 -5.71
C LEU A 21 -6.11 4.66 -5.29
N LYS A 22 -7.01 4.82 -4.32
CA LYS A 22 -7.32 6.12 -3.71
C LYS A 22 -6.12 6.63 -2.89
N THR A 23 -5.25 7.38 -3.55
CA THR A 23 -4.08 8.02 -2.94
C THR A 23 -4.44 9.32 -2.22
N LYS A 24 -3.64 9.67 -1.21
CA LYS A 24 -3.68 10.98 -0.53
C LYS A 24 -2.31 11.62 -0.63
N THR A 25 -2.27 12.94 -0.80
CA THR A 25 -1.03 13.70 -0.72
C THR A 25 -0.71 14.00 0.75
N TYR A 26 0.56 13.85 1.12
CA TYR A 26 1.07 14.22 2.44
C TYR A 26 2.38 14.98 2.32
N LYS A 27 2.51 16.02 3.14
CA LYS A 27 3.74 16.78 3.31
C LYS A 27 4.48 16.30 4.54
N CYS A 28 5.70 15.80 4.37
CA CYS A 28 6.52 15.33 5.47
C CYS A 28 6.91 16.48 6.42
N PRO A 29 6.60 16.42 7.73
CA PRO A 29 6.97 17.47 8.68
C PRO A 29 8.47 17.49 8.99
N PHE A 30 9.22 16.43 8.63
CA PHE A 30 10.65 16.32 8.92
C PHE A 30 11.55 16.81 7.79
N CYS A 31 11.16 16.58 6.53
CA CYS A 31 11.97 16.95 5.37
C CYS A 31 11.23 17.86 4.38
N ASN A 32 10.02 18.28 4.72
CA ASN A 32 9.17 19.21 3.97
C ASN A 32 8.79 18.78 2.53
N LYS A 33 9.10 17.55 2.13
CA LYS A 33 8.77 16.99 0.82
C LYS A 33 7.36 16.42 0.79
N GLU A 34 6.70 16.58 -0.35
CA GLU A 34 5.37 16.06 -0.60
C GLU A 34 5.42 14.74 -1.36
N PHE A 35 4.55 13.80 -1.00
CA PHE A 35 4.43 12.51 -1.66
C PHE A 35 3.01 11.96 -1.53
N LYS A 36 2.68 11.03 -2.42
CA LYS A 36 1.41 10.28 -2.38
C LYS A 36 1.57 9.05 -1.50
N TYR A 37 0.57 8.74 -0.69
CA TYR A 37 0.52 7.54 0.14
C TYR A 37 -0.86 6.89 0.11
N VAL A 38 -0.90 5.63 0.53
CA VAL A 38 -2.10 4.81 0.67
C VAL A 38 -2.16 4.23 2.09
N GLY A 39 -3.38 3.99 2.61
CA GLY A 39 -3.57 3.37 3.92
C GLY A 39 -3.48 4.32 5.14
N LYS A 40 -3.35 3.73 6.34
CA LYS A 40 -3.37 4.43 7.64
C LYS A 40 -1.99 4.74 8.22
N LYS A 41 -0.99 3.89 7.95
CA LYS A 41 0.40 4.07 8.39
C LYS A 41 1.25 4.42 7.18
N MET A 42 2.13 5.40 7.31
CA MET A 42 3.07 5.74 6.24
C MET A 42 4.47 6.05 6.76
N MET A 43 5.43 5.86 5.87
CA MET A 43 6.82 6.21 6.05
C MET A 43 7.20 7.21 4.97
N CYS A 44 7.92 8.27 5.32
CA CYS A 44 8.38 9.22 4.33
C CYS A 44 9.44 8.56 3.43
N PRO A 45 9.27 8.53 2.09
CA PRO A 45 10.22 7.87 1.18
C PRO A 45 11.58 8.57 1.16
N TYR A 46 11.63 9.87 1.47
CA TYR A 46 12.86 10.66 1.41
C TYR A 46 13.71 10.58 2.69
N CYS A 47 13.11 10.84 3.85
CA CYS A 47 13.85 10.86 5.13
C CYS A 47 13.72 9.57 5.93
N LYS A 48 13.00 8.56 5.40
CA LYS A 48 12.80 7.24 6.02
C LYS A 48 12.23 7.26 7.43
N ARG A 49 11.57 8.35 7.84
CA ARG A 49 10.90 8.45 9.15
C ARG A 49 9.48 7.94 9.07
N MET A 50 9.06 7.18 10.08
CA MET A 50 7.66 6.83 10.26
C MET A 50 6.86 8.07 10.64
N ILE A 51 5.71 8.24 10.00
CA ILE A 51 4.78 9.30 10.33
C ILE A 51 3.70 8.71 11.24
N LYS A 52 3.66 9.18 12.48
CA LYS A 52 2.55 8.94 13.40
C LYS A 52 1.56 10.08 13.21
N LYS A 53 0.34 9.72 12.81
CA LYS A 53 -0.78 10.66 12.67
C LYS A 53 -1.35 11.00 14.04
#